data_AF-A0A8X6GR18-F1
#
_entry.id   AF-A0A8X6GR18-F1
#
_cell.length_a   1.000
_cell.length_b   1.000
_cell.length_c   1.000
_cell.angle_alpha   90.00
_cell.angle_beta   90.00
_cell.angle_gamma   90.00
#
_symmetry.space_group_name_H-M   'P 1'
#
loop_
_entity.id
_entity.type
_entity.pdbx_description
1 polymer ?
#
loop_
_entity_poly.entity_id
_entity_poly.type
_entity_poly.pdbx_seq_one_letter_code
_entity_poly.pdbx_strand_id
1 'polypeptide(L)'
;MNKLLAIESIRNISYLKGLRKLYDECEIQIRSLNSLNVTSGSYGNLLCPIILQKISEELNLEFNRYRKNDTEFQIEELMDFLKREVNCREAANFVNKNNQNVKNFRSKSRVEDIILIIEINLLVQRLHYQQ
;
A
#
# COMPACT_ATOMS: atom_id res chain seq x y z
N MET A 1 22.63 -9.89 5.27
CA MET A 1 23.12 -8.66 4.59
C MET A 1 22.88 -8.60 3.07
N ASN A 2 23.31 -9.57 2.25
CA ASN A 2 23.17 -9.47 0.78
C ASN A 2 21.73 -9.28 0.27
N LYS A 3 20.72 -9.79 0.99
CA LYS A 3 19.30 -9.64 0.62
C LYS A 3 18.76 -8.21 0.79
N LEU A 4 19.22 -7.47 1.81
CA LEU A 4 18.88 -6.06 2.03
C LEU A 4 19.45 -5.16 0.91
N LEU A 5 20.68 -5.45 0.48
CA LEU A 5 21.35 -4.70 -0.58
C LEU A 5 20.74 -4.98 -1.96
N ALA A 6 20.16 -6.16 -2.15
CA ALA A 6 19.53 -6.60 -3.40
C ALA A 6 18.09 -6.12 -3.60
N ILE A 7 17.50 -5.37 -2.65
CA ILE A 7 16.14 -4.86 -2.79
C ILE A 7 16.13 -3.77 -3.89
N GLU A 8 15.22 -3.90 -4.85
CA GLU A 8 15.00 -2.89 -5.89
C GLU A 8 14.58 -1.56 -5.26
N SER A 9 15.20 -0.46 -5.71
CA SER A 9 14.81 0.87 -5.27
C SER A 9 13.35 1.12 -5.64
N ILE A 10 12.56 1.51 -4.63
CA ILE A 10 11.15 1.82 -4.82
C ILE A 10 11.09 3.24 -5.37
N ARG A 11 11.19 3.36 -6.69
CA ARG A 11 11.06 4.66 -7.38
C ARG A 11 9.63 5.17 -7.42
N ASN A 12 8.65 4.27 -7.26
CA ASN A 12 7.23 4.60 -7.28
C ASN A 12 6.58 4.29 -5.92
N ILE A 13 6.11 5.34 -5.29
CA ILE A 13 5.41 5.40 -4.01
C ILE A 13 4.13 4.55 -3.99
N SER A 14 3.51 4.37 -5.16
CA SER A 14 2.33 3.54 -5.35
C SER A 14 2.65 2.05 -5.44
N TYR A 15 3.93 1.66 -5.48
CA TYR A 15 4.32 0.25 -5.49
C TYR A 15 4.26 -0.36 -4.07
N LEU A 16 3.03 -0.51 -3.57
CA LEU A 16 2.75 -0.95 -2.20
C LEU A 16 3.34 -2.32 -1.86
N LYS A 17 3.33 -3.25 -2.83
CA LYS A 17 3.94 -4.58 -2.66
C LYS A 17 5.45 -4.50 -2.43
N GLY A 18 6.14 -3.58 -3.10
CA GLY A 18 7.57 -3.36 -2.90
C GLY A 18 7.86 -2.71 -1.55
N LEU A 19 7.05 -1.73 -1.16
CA LEU A 19 7.20 -1.07 0.15
C LEU A 19 6.98 -2.03 1.31
N ARG A 20 5.93 -2.86 1.23
CA ARG A 20 5.68 -3.94 2.19
C ARG A 20 6.86 -4.92 2.27
N LYS A 21 7.34 -5.39 1.12
CA LYS A 21 8.47 -6.32 1.07
C LYS A 21 9.75 -5.71 1.64
N LEU A 22 10.02 -4.44 1.35
CA LEU A 22 11.17 -3.72 1.93
C LEU A 22 11.07 -3.66 3.45
N TYR A 23 9.89 -3.29 3.98
CA TYR A 23 9.65 -3.25 5.42
C TYR A 23 9.85 -4.63 6.08
N ASP A 24 9.23 -5.68 5.52
CA ASP A 24 9.30 -7.03 6.07
C ASP A 24 10.76 -7.55 6.10
N GLU A 25 11.53 -7.33 5.02
CA GLU A 25 12.95 -7.71 4.97
C GLU A 25 13.79 -6.92 5.98
N CYS A 26 13.55 -5.61 6.13
CA CYS A 26 14.23 -4.81 7.15
C CYS A 26 13.93 -5.30 8.56
N GLU A 27 12.66 -5.60 8.84
CA GLU A 27 12.22 -6.09 10.15
C GLU A 27 12.84 -7.46 10.49
N ILE A 28 12.89 -8.38 9.53
CA ILE A 28 13.53 -9.69 9.70
C ILE A 28 15.01 -9.52 10.04
N GLN A 29 15.71 -8.65 9.31
CA GLN A 29 17.16 -8.46 9.50
C GLN A 29 17.47 -7.77 10.83
N ILE A 30 16.68 -6.76 11.23
CA ILE A 30 16.80 -6.11 12.54
C ILE A 30 16.55 -7.12 13.67
N ARG A 31 15.49 -7.94 13.56
CA ARG A 31 15.19 -8.99 14.54
C ARG A 31 16.33 -10.02 14.64
N SER A 32 16.94 -10.38 13.51
CA SER A 32 18.13 -11.25 13.47
C SER A 32 19.34 -10.60 14.15
N LEU A 33 19.57 -9.30 13.95
CA LEU A 33 20.68 -8.57 14.59
C LEU A 33 20.48 -8.45 16.10
N ASN A 34 19.26 -8.17 16.54
CA ASN A 34 18.90 -8.15 17.96
C ASN A 34 19.14 -9.52 18.62
N SER A 35 18.83 -10.61 17.91
CA SER A 35 19.09 -11.98 18.40
C SER A 35 20.57 -12.30 18.53
N LEU A 36 21.43 -11.55 17.83
CA LEU A 36 22.89 -11.63 17.94
C LEU A 36 23.46 -10.65 18.97
N ASN A 37 22.61 -10.03 19.80
CA ASN A 37 22.96 -8.99 20.79
C ASN A 37 23.69 -7.77 20.20
N VAL A 38 23.46 -7.45 18.92
CA VAL A 38 23.97 -6.21 18.32
C VAL A 38 23.02 -5.07 18.72
N THR A 39 23.57 -3.97 19.24
CA THR A 39 22.76 -2.83 19.69
C THR A 39 22.27 -1.98 18.51
N SER A 40 21.06 -1.41 18.65
CA SER A 40 20.44 -0.56 17.64
C SER A 40 21.28 0.67 17.27
N GLY A 41 22.00 1.25 18.23
CA GLY A 41 22.96 2.33 17.96
C GLY A 41 24.14 1.92 17.08
N SER A 42 24.56 0.65 17.11
CA SER A 42 25.71 0.16 16.34
C SER A 42 25.37 -0.05 14.86
N TYR A 43 24.23 -0.70 14.56
CA TYR A 43 23.82 -0.95 13.17
C TYR A 43 22.92 0.15 12.60
N GLY A 44 22.25 0.94 13.44
CA GLY A 44 21.29 1.96 13.01
C GLY A 44 21.93 3.03 12.13
N ASN A 45 23.13 3.49 12.50
CA ASN A 45 23.90 4.46 11.73
C ASN A 45 24.28 3.98 10.31
N LEU A 46 24.37 2.67 10.09
CA LEU A 46 24.62 2.08 8.79
C LEU A 46 23.33 1.75 8.04
N LEU A 47 22.34 1.16 8.71
CA LEU A 47 21.11 0.71 8.08
C LEU A 47 20.18 1.87 7.70
N CYS A 48 20.11 2.93 8.50
CA CYS A 48 19.26 4.09 8.21
C CYS A 48 19.61 4.69 6.82
N PRO A 49 20.85 5.11 6.52
CA PRO A 49 21.19 5.62 5.19
C PRO A 49 20.90 4.65 4.06
N ILE A 50 21.13 3.35 4.25
CA ILE A 50 20.86 2.32 3.23
C ILE A 50 19.37 2.24 2.92
N ILE A 51 18.52 2.20 3.96
CA ILE A 51 17.07 2.15 3.80
C ILE A 51 16.55 3.43 3.15
N LEU A 52 17.05 4.60 3.59
CA LEU A 52 16.70 5.91 3.03
C LEU A 52 17.11 6.06 1.54
N GLN A 53 18.16 5.38 1.09
CA GLN A 53 18.52 5.32 -0.34
C GLN A 53 17.62 4.37 -1.16
N LYS A 54 17.01 3.38 -0.52
CA LYS A 54 16.14 2.40 -1.20
C LYS A 54 14.71 2.89 -1.36
N ILE A 55 14.26 3.80 -0.51
CA ILE A 55 12.95 4.46 -0.63
C ILE A 55 13.02 5.66 -1.58
N SER A 56 11.87 6.03 -2.14
CA SER A 56 11.71 7.22 -2.99
C SER A 56 11.96 8.52 -2.20
N GLU A 57 12.40 9.57 -2.90
CA GLU A 57 12.66 10.88 -2.32
C GLU A 57 11.46 11.46 -1.53
N GLU A 58 10.24 11.28 -2.02
CA GLU A 58 9.03 11.75 -1.33
C GLU A 58 8.84 11.10 0.04
N LEU A 59 9.11 9.79 0.16
CA LEU A 59 9.08 9.06 1.43
C LEU A 59 10.18 9.55 2.38
N ASN A 60 11.34 9.91 1.83
CA ASN A 60 12.40 10.55 2.59
C ASN A 60 11.95 11.90 3.16
N LEU A 61 11.29 12.73 2.35
CA LEU A 61 10.76 14.02 2.80
C LEU A 61 9.68 13.85 3.88
N GLU A 62 8.80 12.85 3.73
CA GLU A 62 7.81 12.49 4.75
C GLU A 62 8.47 12.03 6.05
N PHE A 63 9.49 11.19 5.97
CA PHE A 63 10.24 10.74 7.15
C PHE A 63 10.93 11.90 7.86
N ASN A 64 11.57 12.81 7.11
CA ASN A 64 12.20 14.01 7.69
C ASN A 64 11.18 14.95 8.36
N ARG A 65 9.91 14.96 7.93
CA ARG A 65 8.82 15.66 8.64
C ARG A 65 8.30 14.90 9.86
N TYR A 66 8.38 13.57 9.83
CA TYR A 66 7.90 12.70 10.91
C TYR A 66 8.86 12.66 12.09
N ARG A 67 10.18 12.69 11.82
CA ARG A 67 11.18 12.50 12.85
C ARG A 67 11.14 13.62 13.90
N LYS A 68 11.36 13.24 15.16
CA LYS A 68 11.36 14.17 16.30
C LYS A 68 12.72 14.80 16.54
N ASN A 69 13.79 14.06 16.23
CA ASN A 69 15.16 14.49 16.47
C ASN A 69 15.85 14.74 15.14
N ASP A 70 16.42 15.95 15.00
CA ASP A 70 17.08 16.33 13.76
C ASP A 70 18.54 15.85 13.65
N THR A 71 19.13 15.45 14.77
CA THR A 71 20.56 15.21 14.90
C THR A 71 20.99 13.75 14.70
N GLU A 72 20.14 12.77 15.04
CA GLU A 72 20.52 11.36 14.98
C GLU A 72 19.40 10.50 14.41
N PHE A 73 19.76 9.58 13.52
CA PHE A 73 18.81 8.66 12.90
C PHE A 73 18.58 7.44 13.79
N GLN A 74 17.43 7.41 14.46
CA GLN A 74 17.01 6.24 15.23
C GLN A 74 16.34 5.23 14.30
N ILE A 75 16.91 4.03 14.21
CA ILE A 75 16.38 2.95 13.35
C ILE A 75 14.97 2.53 13.76
N GLU A 76 14.66 2.60 15.05
CA GLU A 76 13.32 2.33 15.59
C GLU A 76 12.29 3.32 15.04
N GLU A 77 12.62 4.62 15.01
CA GLU A 77 11.77 5.67 14.47
C GLU A 77 11.53 5.49 12.96
N LEU A 78 12.57 5.09 12.22
CA LEU A 78 12.46 4.78 10.79
C LEU A 78 11.56 3.56 10.55
N MET A 79 11.70 2.51 11.35
CA MET A 79 10.85 1.31 11.21
C MET A 79 9.40 1.58 11.58
N ASP A 80 9.14 2.39 12.61
CA ASP A 80 7.80 2.82 12.99
C ASP A 80 7.15 3.67 11.90
N PHE A 81 7.90 4.61 11.32
CA PHE A 81 7.45 5.38 10.17
C PHE A 81 7.06 4.49 9.00
N LEU A 82 7.96 3.59 8.57
CA LEU A 82 7.71 2.70 7.44
C LEU A 82 6.50 1.79 7.66
N LYS A 83 6.34 1.25 8.88
CA LYS A 83 5.18 0.44 9.27
C LYS A 83 3.89 1.23 9.11
N ARG A 84 3.87 2.47 9.63
CA ARG A 84 2.71 3.35 9.54
C ARG A 84 2.36 3.65 8.09
N GLU A 85 3.37 3.98 7.28
CA GLU A 85 3.17 4.34 5.89
C GLU A 85 2.64 3.19 5.05
N VAL A 86 3.17 1.98 5.23
CA VAL A 86 2.64 0.75 4.61
C VAL A 86 1.17 0.56 4.97
N ASN A 87 0.83 0.64 6.27
CA ASN A 87 -0.54 0.43 6.74
C ASN A 87 -1.51 1.49 6.20
N CYS A 88 -1.12 2.77 6.22
CA CYS A 88 -1.93 3.87 5.72
C CYS A 88 -2.25 3.70 4.24
N ARG A 89 -1.24 3.37 3.42
CA ARG A 89 -1.43 3.21 1.98
C ARG A 89 -2.23 1.98 1.61
N GLU A 90 -2.04 0.88 2.33
CA GLU A 90 -2.85 -0.32 2.15
C GLU A 90 -4.31 -0.09 2.53
N ALA A 91 -4.57 0.63 3.62
CA ALA A 91 -5.93 1.02 4.02
C ALA A 91 -6.59 1.91 2.95
N ALA A 92 -5.87 2.92 2.45
CA ALA A 92 -6.36 3.78 1.36
C ALA A 92 -6.67 2.98 0.08
N ASN A 93 -5.80 2.03 -0.27
CA ASN A 93 -6.02 1.17 -1.44
C ASN A 93 -7.20 0.20 -1.24
N PHE A 94 -7.41 -0.30 -0.02
CA PHE A 94 -8.56 -1.13 0.31
C PHE A 94 -9.88 -0.37 0.13
N VAL A 95 -9.97 0.86 0.64
CA VAL A 95 -11.13 1.75 0.44
C VAL A 95 -11.37 2.01 -1.05
N ASN A 96 -10.31 2.29 -1.82
CA ASN A 96 -10.43 2.51 -3.26
C ASN A 96 -10.96 1.28 -4.00
N LYS A 97 -10.48 0.07 -3.68
CA LYS A 97 -11.00 -1.18 -4.27
C LYS A 97 -12.48 -1.39 -3.95
N ASN A 98 -12.88 -1.14 -2.71
CA ASN A 98 -14.29 -1.24 -2.32
C ASN A 98 -15.18 -0.23 -3.07
N ASN A 99 -14.72 1.00 -3.22
CA ASN A 99 -15.44 2.03 -3.98
C ASN A 99 -15.59 1.66 -5.47
N GLN A 100 -14.59 1.04 -6.08
CA GLN A 100 -14.70 0.54 -7.47
C GLN A 100 -15.70 -0.61 -7.57
N ASN A 101 -15.70 -1.53 -6.61
CA ASN A 101 -16.69 -2.62 -6.57
C ASN A 101 -18.11 -2.07 -6.46
N VAL A 102 -18.36 -1.08 -5.59
CA VAL A 102 -19.69 -0.44 -5.45
C VAL A 102 -20.13 0.23 -6.75
N LYS A 103 -19.22 0.92 -7.47
CA LYS A 103 -19.53 1.51 -8.78
C LYS A 103 -19.90 0.45 -9.82
N ASN A 104 -19.20 -0.67 -9.84
CA ASN A 104 -19.47 -1.80 -10.74
C ASN A 104 -20.81 -2.48 -10.42
N PHE A 105 -21.14 -2.67 -9.14
CA PHE A 105 -22.45 -3.19 -8.72
C PHE A 105 -23.59 -2.25 -9.13
N ARG A 106 -23.44 -0.94 -8.92
CA ARG A 106 -24.47 0.05 -9.26
C ARG A 106 -24.70 0.17 -10.76
N SER A 107 -23.65 0.00 -11.56
CA SER A 107 -23.78 0.00 -13.03
C SER A 107 -24.40 -1.30 -13.54
N LYS A 108 -24.07 -2.45 -12.95
CA LYS A 108 -24.68 -3.74 -13.30
C LYS A 108 -26.18 -3.79 -13.02
N SER A 109 -26.61 -3.34 -11.84
CA SER A 109 -28.05 -3.26 -11.49
C SER A 109 -28.85 -2.40 -12.47
N ARG A 110 -28.33 -1.23 -12.87
CA ARG A 110 -29.04 -0.37 -13.84
C ARG A 110 -29.20 -1.02 -15.22
N VAL A 111 -28.25 -1.86 -15.65
CA VAL A 111 -28.34 -2.57 -16.94
C VAL A 111 -29.38 -3.67 -16.86
N GLU A 112 -29.41 -4.44 -15.78
CA GLU A 112 -30.41 -5.49 -15.54
C GLU A 112 -31.83 -4.89 -15.45
N ASP A 113 -31.99 -3.74 -14.79
CA ASP A 113 -33.27 -3.01 -14.71
C ASP A 113 -33.76 -2.55 -16.10
N ILE A 114 -32.86 -2.05 -16.96
CA ILE A 114 -33.20 -1.61 -18.33
C ILE A 114 -33.62 -2.80 -19.20
N ILE A 115 -32.93 -3.94 -19.10
CA ILE A 115 -33.28 -5.16 -19.84
C ILE A 115 -34.68 -5.63 -19.45
N LEU A 116 -34.98 -5.68 -18.15
CA LEU A 116 -36.28 -6.09 -17.65
C LEU A 116 -37.40 -5.16 -18.15
N ILE A 117 -37.16 -3.84 -18.18
CA ILE A 117 -38.12 -2.86 -18.72
C ILE A 117 -38.35 -3.10 -20.23
N ILE A 118 -37.30 -3.38 -20.99
CA ILE A 118 -37.43 -3.68 -22.43
C ILE A 118 -38.22 -4.98 -22.64
N GLU A 119 -37.93 -6.03 -21.88
CA GLU A 119 -38.63 -7.32 -21.96
C GLU A 119 -40.12 -7.17 -21.63
N ILE A 120 -40.45 -6.42 -20.58
CA ILE A 120 -41.84 -6.12 -20.21
C ILE A 120 -42.54 -5.35 -21.32
N ASN A 121 -41.90 -4.31 -21.89
CA ASN A 121 -42.49 -3.52 -22.96
C ASN A 121 -42.74 -4.35 -24.23
N LEU A 122 -41.82 -5.26 -24.58
CA LEU A 122 -41.99 -6.18 -25.69
C LEU A 122 -43.13 -7.18 -25.45
N LEU A 123 -43.30 -7.68 -24.22
CA LEU A 123 -44.43 -8.53 -23.84
C LEU A 123 -45.77 -7.80 -23.95
N VAL A 124 -45.85 -6.56 -23.46
CA VAL A 124 -47.07 -5.74 -23.57
C VAL A 124 -47.43 -5.48 -25.04
N GLN A 125 -46.45 -5.16 -25.89
CA GLN A 125 -46.68 -4.97 -27.32
C GLN A 125 -47.19 -6.25 -28.00
N ARG A 126 -46.64 -7.42 -27.64
CA ARG A 126 -47.10 -8.71 -28.16
C ARG A 126 -48.54 -9.02 -27.77
N LEU A 127 -48.94 -8.71 -26.53
CA LEU A 127 -50.31 -8.91 -26.06
C LEU A 127 -51.31 -7.99 -26.77
N HIS A 128 -50.92 -6.74 -27.05
CA HIS A 128 -51.76 -5.77 -27.76
C HIS A 128 -52.00 -6.12 -29.23
N TYR A 129 -51.11 -6.89 -29.87
CA TYR A 129 -51.23 -7.30 -31.27
C TYR A 129 -52.06 -8.57 -31.49
N GLN A 130 -52.52 -9.22 -30.40
CA GLN A 130 -53.31 -10.45 -30.42
C GLN A 130 -54.81 -10.20 -30.14
N GLN A 131 -55.25 -8.93 -30.08
CA GLN A 131 -56.65 -8.49 -29.97
C GLN A 131 -57.05 -7.74 -31.25
#